data_AF-A0A7C4SBV7-F1
#
_entry.id   AF-A0A7C4SBV7-F1
#
_cell.length_a   1.000
_cell.length_b   1.000
_cell.length_c   1.000
_cell.angle_alpha   90.00
_cell.angle_beta   90.00
_cell.angle_gamma   90.00
#
_symmetry.space_group_name_H-M   'P 1'
#
loop_
_entity.id
_entity.type
_entity.pdbx_description
1 polymer ?
#
loop_
_entity_poly.entity_id
_entity_poly.type
_entity_poly.pdbx_seq_one_letter_code
_entity_poly.pdbx_strand_id
1 'polypeptide(L)'
;MRAIREYNKYRSPEAKAKLIALKENELILDVEGTFCRACGVWNYLDDFVYELRKNTGLEAEIVNFNEYAPEKIRVTYTLKRTKRSPAP
;
A
#
# COMPACT_ATOMS: atom_id res chain seq x y z
N MET A 1 10.86 4.41 -2.82
CA MET A 1 9.91 4.14 -3.92
C MET A 1 9.02 5.36 -4.15
N ARG A 2 8.70 5.74 -5.40
CA ARG A 2 7.88 6.93 -5.71
C ARG A 2 6.44 6.80 -5.22
N ALA A 3 5.83 5.63 -5.38
CA ALA A 3 4.47 5.32 -4.91
C ALA A 3 4.25 5.64 -3.43
N ILE A 4 5.18 5.24 -2.55
CA ILE A 4 5.08 5.52 -1.09
C ILE A 4 5.10 7.02 -0.80
N ARG A 5 5.89 7.81 -1.56
CA ARG A 5 5.94 9.26 -1.37
C ARG A 5 4.64 9.94 -1.80
N GLU A 6 4.10 9.56 -2.96
CA GLU A 6 2.81 10.10 -3.44
C GLU A 6 1.68 9.70 -2.48
N TYR A 7 1.63 8.44 -2.07
CA TYR A 7 0.68 7.96 -1.08
C TYR A 7 0.72 8.79 0.21
N ASN A 8 1.91 8.95 0.81
CA ASN A 8 2.06 9.71 2.06
C ASN A 8 1.75 11.20 1.89
N LYS A 9 1.99 11.78 0.70
CA LYS A 9 1.62 13.17 0.40
C LYS A 9 0.10 13.39 0.50
N TYR A 10 -0.71 12.41 0.11
CA TYR A 10 -2.17 12.52 0.12
C TYR A 10 -2.83 11.97 1.38
N ARG A 11 -2.22 10.97 2.04
CA ARG A 11 -2.84 10.23 3.15
C ARG A 11 -2.29 10.55 4.54
N SER A 12 -1.10 11.17 4.64
CA SER A 12 -0.57 11.61 5.93
C SER A 12 -1.35 12.83 6.46
N PRO A 13 -1.61 12.94 7.78
CA PRO A 13 -1.14 12.06 8.86
C PRO A 13 -2.05 10.87 9.18
N GLU A 14 -3.22 10.77 8.53
CA GLU A 14 -4.24 9.78 8.86
C GLU A 14 -3.79 8.33 8.55
N ALA A 15 -3.07 8.13 7.44
CA ALA A 15 -2.39 6.89 7.11
C ALA A 15 -1.03 7.18 6.47
N LYS A 16 0.02 6.58 7.01
CA LYS A 16 1.40 6.74 6.57
C LYS A 16 2.04 5.39 6.29
N ALA A 17 2.39 5.14 5.04
CA ALA A 17 3.06 3.95 4.59
C ALA A 17 4.59 4.05 4.75
N LYS A 18 5.22 2.95 5.17
CA LYS A 18 6.66 2.76 5.26
C LYS A 18 7.03 1.43 4.61
N LEU A 19 8.09 1.44 3.80
CA LEU A 19 8.62 0.21 3.20
C LEU A 19 9.34 -0.61 4.27
N ILE A 20 8.94 -1.87 4.44
CA ILE A 20 9.64 -2.83 5.31
C ILE A 20 10.55 -3.72 4.47
N ALA A 21 10.03 -4.29 3.39
CA ALA A 21 10.81 -5.12 2.48
C ALA A 21 10.24 -5.09 1.07
N LEU A 22 11.11 -5.28 0.09
CA LEU A 22 10.75 -5.59 -1.28
C LEU A 22 11.51 -6.85 -1.67
N LYS A 23 10.78 -7.93 -1.97
CA LYS A 23 11.31 -9.17 -2.52
C LYS A 23 10.93 -9.27 -4.00
N GLU A 24 11.31 -10.36 -4.64
CA GLU A 24 11.08 -10.59 -6.07
C GLU A 24 9.62 -10.35 -6.49
N ASN A 25 8.66 -10.95 -5.78
CA ASN A 25 7.23 -10.83 -6.06
C ASN A 25 6.41 -10.35 -4.86
N GLU A 26 7.05 -9.87 -3.79
CA GLU A 26 6.35 -9.44 -2.58
C GLU A 26 6.79 -8.04 -2.16
N LEU A 27 5.81 -7.24 -1.72
CA LEU A 27 6.04 -5.94 -1.11
C LEU A 27 5.44 -5.95 0.30
N ILE A 28 6.27 -5.63 1.30
CA ILE A 28 5.85 -5.55 2.69
C ILE A 28 5.88 -4.09 3.13
N LEU A 29 4.75 -3.60 3.61
CA LEU A 29 4.59 -2.25 4.12
C LEU A 29 4.09 -2.25 5.56
N ASP A 30 4.53 -1.27 6.32
CA ASP A 30 3.84 -0.84 7.52
C ASP A 30 2.99 0.39 7.19
N VAL A 31 1.74 0.38 7.65
CA VAL A 31 0.83 1.53 7.59
C VAL A 31 0.54 1.95 9.02
N GLU A 32 0.89 3.19 9.35
CA GLU A 32 0.67 3.78 10.68
C GLU A 32 -0.24 5.01 10.60
N GLY A 33 -1.14 5.17 11.58
CA GLY A 33 -1.98 6.37 11.67
C GLY A 33 -3.32 6.14 12.37
N THR A 34 -4.09 7.23 12.51
CA THR A 34 -5.34 7.28 13.28
C THR A 34 -6.55 6.73 12.51
N PHE A 35 -6.34 6.04 11.38
CA PHE A 35 -7.40 5.57 10.49
C PHE A 35 -8.44 4.70 11.20
N CYS A 36 -9.69 4.80 10.71
CA CYS A 36 -10.82 4.02 11.21
C CYS A 36 -10.68 2.53 10.86
N ARG A 37 -10.39 1.69 11.87
CA ARG A 37 -10.21 0.24 11.73
C ARG A 37 -11.47 -0.49 11.24
N ALA A 38 -12.65 0.00 11.61
CA ALA A 38 -13.92 -0.62 11.26
C ALA A 38 -14.51 -0.15 9.91
N CYS A 39 -14.06 0.99 9.37
CA CYS A 39 -14.81 1.68 8.31
C CYS A 39 -13.99 2.23 7.14
N GLY A 40 -12.66 2.08 7.12
CA GLY A 40 -11.88 2.70 6.05
C GLY A 40 -10.50 2.12 5.77
N VAL A 41 -10.00 1.16 6.58
CA VAL A 41 -8.65 0.62 6.43
C VAL A 41 -8.36 0.11 5.02
N TRP A 42 -9.30 -0.63 4.41
CA TRP A 42 -9.15 -1.17 3.06
C TRP A 42 -9.00 -0.08 1.99
N ASN A 43 -9.68 1.06 2.13
CA ASN A 43 -9.55 2.18 1.19
C ASN A 43 -8.11 2.70 1.17
N TYR A 44 -7.50 2.87 2.36
CA TYR A 44 -6.10 3.28 2.46
C TYR A 44 -5.14 2.26 1.84
N LEU A 45 -5.46 0.97 1.87
CA LEU A 45 -4.64 -0.06 1.24
C LEU A 45 -4.84 -0.08 -0.28
N ASP A 46 -6.05 0.13 -0.77
CA ASP A 46 -6.38 0.23 -2.19
C ASP A 46 -5.77 1.49 -2.84
N ASP A 47 -5.77 2.61 -2.12
CA ASP A 47 -5.09 3.84 -2.53
C ASP A 47 -3.58 3.63 -2.73
N PHE A 48 -2.97 2.81 -1.89
CA PHE A 48 -1.57 2.44 -2.07
C PHE A 48 -1.38 1.62 -3.35
N VAL A 49 -2.26 0.65 -3.63
CA VAL A 49 -2.22 -0.12 -4.88
C VAL A 49 -2.40 0.79 -6.09
N TYR A 50 -3.29 1.77 -6.03
CA TYR A 50 -3.47 2.77 -7.08
C TYR A 50 -2.16 3.55 -7.36
N GLU A 51 -1.51 4.07 -6.31
CA GLU A 51 -0.25 4.79 -6.46
C GLU A 51 0.88 3.87 -6.93
N LEU A 52 0.93 2.62 -6.47
CA LEU A 52 1.89 1.63 -6.95
C LEU A 52 1.72 1.40 -8.45
N ARG A 53 0.50 1.14 -8.90
CA ARG A 53 0.20 0.92 -10.31
C ARG A 53 0.55 2.12 -11.18
N LYS A 54 0.10 3.31 -10.78
CA LYS A 54 0.38 4.56 -11.49
C LYS A 54 1.88 4.83 -11.65
N ASN A 55 2.69 4.47 -10.66
CA ASN A 55 4.13 4.75 -10.66
C ASN A 55 5.01 3.62 -11.22
N THR A 56 4.50 2.39 -11.32
CA THR A 56 5.33 1.21 -11.67
C THR A 56 4.73 0.29 -12.73
N GLY A 57 3.42 0.39 -13.02
CA GLY A 57 2.72 -0.59 -13.85
C GLY A 57 2.63 -1.98 -13.21
N LEU A 58 2.72 -2.07 -11.88
CA LEU A 58 2.47 -3.30 -11.14
C LEU A 58 1.10 -3.24 -10.49
N GLU A 59 0.37 -4.35 -10.57
CA GLU A 59 -0.80 -4.60 -9.72
C GLU A 59 -0.31 -5.29 -8.44
N ALA A 60 -1.08 -5.11 -7.37
CA ALA A 60 -0.77 -5.67 -6.07
C ALA A 60 -2.04 -6.21 -5.41
N GLU A 61 -1.95 -7.41 -4.84
CA GLU A 61 -3.03 -8.04 -4.10
C GLU A 61 -2.55 -8.31 -2.67
N ILE A 62 -3.38 -8.01 -1.68
CA ILE A 62 -3.07 -8.27 -0.28
C ILE A 62 -3.11 -9.78 -0.03
N VAL A 63 -2.00 -10.34 0.39
CA VAL A 63 -1.87 -11.77 0.77
C VAL A 63 -1.74 -11.97 2.26
N ASN A 64 -1.37 -10.92 3.00
CA ASN A 64 -1.34 -10.95 4.45
C ASN A 64 -1.66 -9.56 5.02
N PHE A 65 -2.47 -9.54 6.08
CA PHE A 65 -2.84 -8.35 6.83
C PHE A 65 -2.68 -8.67 8.32
N ASN A 66 -1.85 -7.90 9.01
CA ASN A 66 -1.55 -8.14 10.42
C ASN A 66 -1.51 -6.83 11.21
N GLU A 67 -2.42 -6.68 12.17
CA GLU A 67 -2.40 -5.60 13.15
C GLU A 67 -1.49 -6.01 14.32
N TYR A 68 -0.24 -5.53 14.31
CA TYR A 68 0.75 -5.95 15.31
C TYR A 68 0.84 -5.00 16.52
N ALA A 69 0.22 -3.82 16.43
CA ALA A 69 0.10 -2.84 17.52
C ALA A 69 -1.06 -1.86 17.22
N PRO A 70 -1.54 -1.11 18.22
CA PRO A 70 -2.52 -0.06 17.99
C PRO A 70 -2.04 0.89 16.89
N GLU A 71 -2.91 1.17 15.92
CA GLU A 71 -2.65 2.11 14.81
C GLU A 71 -1.52 1.68 13.87
N LYS A 72 -1.08 0.41 13.94
CA LYS A 72 0.03 -0.12 13.15
C LYS A 72 -0.34 -1.43 12.50
N ILE A 73 -0.33 -1.41 11.18
CA ILE A 73 -0.67 -2.56 10.35
C ILE A 73 0.55 -2.93 9.52
N ARG A 74 0.87 -4.21 9.46
CA ARG A 74 1.78 -4.76 8.46
C ARG A 74 0.97 -5.45 7.37
N VAL A 75 1.17 -5.03 6.13
CA VAL A 75 0.51 -5.59 4.97
C VAL A 75 1.56 -6.18 4.04
N THR A 76 1.31 -7.40 3.57
CA THR A 76 2.10 -8.03 2.50
C THR A 76 1.26 -8.08 1.25
N TYR A 77 1.82 -7.56 0.16
CA TYR A 77 1.25 -7.61 -1.17
C TYR A 77 2.04 -8.59 -2.03
N THR A 78 1.35 -9.42 -2.81
CA THR A 78 1.95 -10.08 -3.98
C THR A 78 1.89 -9.13 -5.17
N LEU A 79 2.98 -9.02 -5.91
CA LEU A 79 3.11 -8.16 -7.08
C LEU A 79 2.85 -8.95 -8.35
N LYS A 80 2.07 -8.37 -9.27
CA LYS A 80 1.81 -8.93 -10.60
C LYS A 80 2.01 -7.85 -11.65
N ARG A 81 2.62 -8.19 -12.80
CA ARG A 81 2.67 -7.25 -13.94
C ARG A 81 1.27 -7.08 -14.51
N THR A 82 0.81 -5.84 -14.69
CA THR A 82 -0.44 -5.60 -15.40
C THR A 82 -0.24 -5.81 -16.91
N LYS A 83 -1.20 -6.45 -17.58
CA LYS A 83 -1.26 -6.52 -19.05
C LYS A 83 -1.83 -5.24 -19.69
N ARG A 84 -2.32 -4.29 -18.88
CA ARG A 84 -2.82 -3.00 -19.35
C ARG A 84 -1.67 -2.01 -19.43
N SER A 85 -1.40 -1.52 -20.63
CA SER A 85 -0.62 -0.31 -20.86
C SER A 85 -1.15 0.83 -19.97
N PRO A 86 -0.30 1.70 -19.41
CA PRO A 86 -0.79 2.92 -18.78
C PRO A 86 -1.67 3.65 -19.78
N ALA A 87 -2.86 4.09 -19.34
CA ALA A 87 -3.74 4.89 -20.18
C ALA A 87 -2.96 6.12 -20.68
N PRO A 88 -3.11 6.49 -21.96
CA PRO A 88 -2.38 7.60 -22.58
C PRO A 88 -2.66 8.95 -21.90
#